data_AF-A0A7V2UBK4-F1
#
_entry.id   AF-A0A7V2UBK4-F1
#
_cell.length_a   1.000
_cell.length_b   1.000
_cell.length_c   1.000
_cell.angle_alpha   90.00
_cell.angle_beta   90.00
_cell.angle_gamma   90.00
#
_symmetry.space_group_name_H-M   'P 1'
#
loop_
_entity.id
_entity.type
_entity.pdbx_description
1 polymer ?
#
loop_
_entity_poly.entity_id
_entity_poly.type
_entity_poly.pdbx_seq_one_letter_code
_entity_poly.pdbx_strand_id
1 'polypeptide(L)'
;MAQALSVTIAGYCERIEAQGAAVRALQARAQELEALGDAGGSVVEGDLRAIRTEAERAEAALRVLQREYACLRLREGLGPDPDHIEPSVLDEALVACSSGPLTRGERRGPHDGPIGFAAFRELLLADLSLAPFVESEATEQTGIVALGVLQEQTSAKNTLRRWAAMVDSDPYVGRILRCASEAARRFAKALEQFAGTLDHLRISYELKERRVDRLAFRFVEGRPVIEAVEDWENVERVCPAEANALVGHFDELVRAREELRCLRDELNAELRAFMSCVVPRYVTLVLSQNRGRRESLGLGGRWLVGRRARRLCRYALGQIERTDFLLPRGGKLEIDVPRIPPEFAAFGDTRAYQRHKRHLERAAMAEEAASEDDSA
;
A
#
# COMPACT_ATOMS: atom_id res chain seq x y z
N MET A 1 -36.64 -6.82 14.38
CA MET A 1 -35.64 -5.82 13.95
C MET A 1 -35.46 -5.83 12.44
N ALA A 2 -35.16 -6.97 11.79
CA ALA A 2 -34.97 -7.04 10.33
C ALA A 2 -36.13 -6.46 9.51
N GLN A 3 -37.38 -6.77 9.87
CA GLN A 3 -38.57 -6.26 9.17
C GLN A 3 -38.81 -4.75 9.35
N ALA A 4 -38.38 -4.16 10.47
CA ALA A 4 -38.48 -2.71 10.68
C ALA A 4 -37.40 -1.96 9.87
N LEU A 5 -36.20 -2.54 9.76
CA LEU A 5 -35.12 -2.01 8.96
C LEU A 5 -35.45 -2.07 7.46
N SER A 6 -36.04 -3.17 6.97
CA SER A 6 -36.44 -3.28 5.57
C SER A 6 -37.49 -2.23 5.17
N VAL A 7 -38.48 -1.98 6.04
CA VAL A 7 -39.47 -0.91 5.82
C VAL A 7 -38.81 0.47 5.81
N THR A 8 -37.84 0.70 6.70
CA THR A 8 -37.10 1.97 6.73
C THR A 8 -36.29 2.17 5.46
N ILE A 9 -35.59 1.15 4.98
CA ILE A 9 -34.82 1.19 3.74
C ILE A 9 -35.72 1.47 2.54
N ALA A 10 -36.83 0.73 2.40
CA ALA A 10 -37.79 0.96 1.32
C ALA A 10 -38.33 2.40 1.32
N GLY A 11 -38.67 2.93 2.50
CA GLY A 11 -39.12 4.32 2.63
C GLY A 11 -38.05 5.35 2.26
N TYR A 12 -36.75 5.08 2.48
CA TYR A 12 -35.69 5.94 1.97
C TYR A 12 -35.55 5.86 0.45
N CYS A 13 -35.55 4.66 -0.12
CA CYS A 13 -35.48 4.45 -1.57
C CYS A 13 -36.61 5.18 -2.29
N GLU A 14 -37.86 5.00 -1.87
CA GLU A 14 -39.04 5.68 -2.44
C GLU A 14 -38.90 7.21 -2.39
N ARG A 15 -38.44 7.75 -1.26
CA ARG A 15 -38.25 9.20 -1.09
C ARG A 15 -37.11 9.72 -1.97
N ILE A 16 -36.01 8.97 -2.12
CA ILE A 16 -34.87 9.33 -2.98
C ILE A 16 -35.31 9.32 -4.44
N GLU A 17 -36.04 8.29 -4.87
CA GLU A 17 -36.57 8.20 -6.23
C GLU A 17 -37.53 9.33 -6.56
N ALA A 18 -38.47 9.63 -5.65
CA ALA A 18 -39.44 10.72 -5.81
C ALA A 18 -38.73 12.08 -5.88
N GLN A 19 -37.80 12.34 -4.97
CA GLN A 19 -37.03 13.59 -4.97
C GLN A 19 -36.12 13.70 -6.20
N GLY A 20 -35.50 12.60 -6.64
CA GLY A 20 -34.72 12.54 -7.87
C GLY A 20 -35.57 12.80 -9.12
N ALA A 21 -36.81 12.31 -9.15
CA ALA A 21 -37.76 12.62 -10.23
C ALA A 21 -38.15 14.10 -10.24
N ALA A 22 -38.36 14.71 -9.07
CA ALA A 22 -38.63 16.14 -8.95
C ALA A 22 -37.47 17.00 -9.46
N VAL A 23 -36.22 16.67 -9.09
CA VAL A 23 -35.02 17.33 -9.61
C VAL A 23 -34.95 17.25 -11.14
N ARG A 24 -35.13 16.05 -11.71
CA ARG A 24 -35.11 15.87 -13.18
C ARG A 24 -36.20 16.66 -13.88
N ALA A 25 -37.40 16.75 -13.29
CA ALA A 25 -38.49 17.54 -13.85
C ALA A 25 -38.17 19.06 -13.84
N LEU A 26 -37.59 19.57 -12.75
CA LEU A 26 -37.17 20.97 -12.65
C LEU A 26 -36.03 21.30 -13.63
N GLN A 27 -35.05 20.41 -13.77
CA GLN A 27 -33.95 20.56 -14.73
C GLN A 27 -34.45 20.54 -16.18
N ALA A 28 -35.35 19.60 -16.53
CA ALA A 28 -35.97 19.56 -17.86
C ALA A 28 -36.75 20.85 -18.15
N ARG A 29 -37.49 21.35 -17.16
CA ARG A 29 -38.22 22.62 -17.29
C ARG A 29 -37.30 23.82 -17.46
N ALA A 30 -36.16 23.85 -16.76
CA ALA A 30 -35.14 24.89 -16.95
C ALA A 30 -34.58 24.85 -18.38
N GLN A 31 -34.28 23.66 -18.91
CA GLN A 31 -33.81 23.48 -20.29
C GLN A 31 -34.84 23.92 -21.33
N GLU A 32 -36.12 23.62 -21.13
CA GLU A 32 -37.20 24.11 -21.99
C GLU A 32 -37.25 25.65 -22.02
N LEU A 33 -37.14 26.31 -20.86
CA LEU A 33 -37.14 27.77 -20.77
C LEU A 33 -35.88 28.40 -21.37
N GLU A 34 -34.71 27.76 -21.21
CA GLU A 34 -33.47 28.19 -21.86
C GLU A 34 -33.57 28.10 -23.39
N ALA A 35 -34.19 27.04 -23.90
CA ALA A 35 -34.39 26.85 -25.34
C ALA A 35 -35.35 27.88 -25.96
N LEU A 36 -36.22 28.51 -25.16
CA LEU A 36 -37.12 29.58 -25.62
C LEU A 36 -36.40 30.93 -25.84
N GLY A 37 -35.18 31.10 -25.32
CA GLY A 37 -34.25 32.20 -25.66
C GLY A 37 -34.83 33.63 -25.59
N ASP A 38 -34.16 34.56 -26.29
CA ASP A 38 -34.45 36.02 -26.35
C ASP A 38 -35.88 36.37 -26.83
N ALA A 39 -36.67 35.40 -27.30
CA ALA A 39 -38.06 35.60 -27.69
C ALA A 39 -39.01 35.81 -26.49
N GLY A 40 -38.58 35.43 -25.27
CA GLY A 40 -39.42 35.38 -24.07
C GLY A 40 -39.49 36.66 -23.21
N GLY A 41 -38.58 37.62 -23.41
CA GLY A 41 -38.50 38.84 -22.60
C GLY A 41 -38.22 38.60 -21.10
N SER A 42 -38.30 39.66 -20.28
CA SER A 42 -37.87 39.61 -18.86
C SER A 42 -38.67 38.64 -17.95
N VAL A 43 -39.87 38.23 -18.38
CA VAL A 43 -40.72 37.29 -17.63
C VAL A 43 -40.12 35.88 -17.68
N VAL A 44 -39.63 35.46 -18.84
CA VAL A 44 -38.98 34.15 -19.02
C VAL A 44 -37.64 34.09 -18.27
N GLU A 45 -36.89 35.19 -18.19
CA GLU A 45 -35.69 35.26 -17.35
C GLU A 45 -35.99 35.15 -15.86
N GLY A 46 -37.08 35.76 -15.38
CA GLY A 46 -37.53 35.67 -14.00
C GLY A 46 -37.93 34.25 -13.61
N ASP A 47 -38.72 33.59 -14.47
CA ASP A 47 -39.16 32.21 -14.28
C ASP A 47 -37.99 31.22 -14.33
N LEU A 48 -37.04 31.42 -15.26
CA LEU A 48 -35.84 30.60 -15.35
C LEU A 48 -34.98 30.69 -14.09
N ARG A 49 -34.78 31.90 -13.55
CA ARG A 49 -34.04 32.08 -12.28
C ARG A 49 -34.74 31.39 -11.11
N ALA A 50 -36.07 31.49 -11.04
CA ALA A 50 -36.86 30.84 -9.99
C ALA A 50 -36.73 29.32 -10.08
N ILE A 51 -36.88 28.74 -11.27
CA ILE A 51 -36.80 27.29 -11.48
C ILE A 51 -35.39 26.76 -11.21
N ARG A 52 -34.33 27.48 -11.62
CA ARG A 52 -32.95 27.11 -11.28
C ARG A 52 -32.72 27.11 -9.76
N THR A 53 -33.21 28.12 -9.07
CA THR A 53 -33.12 28.19 -7.59
C THR A 53 -33.89 27.03 -6.94
N GLU A 54 -35.05 26.66 -7.48
CA GLU A 54 -35.83 25.53 -6.98
C GLU A 54 -35.15 24.19 -7.26
N ALA A 55 -34.54 24.03 -8.44
CA ALA A 55 -33.74 22.86 -8.79
C ALA A 55 -32.54 22.70 -7.83
N GLU A 56 -31.80 23.77 -7.55
CA GLU A 56 -30.68 23.76 -6.59
C GLU A 56 -31.13 23.36 -5.18
N ARG A 57 -32.28 23.88 -4.72
CA ARG A 57 -32.86 23.50 -3.42
C ARG A 57 -33.29 22.03 -3.40
N ALA A 58 -33.90 21.56 -4.49
CA ALA A 58 -34.33 20.17 -4.63
C ALA A 58 -33.15 19.20 -4.68
N GLU A 59 -32.06 19.56 -5.36
CA GLU A 59 -30.79 18.83 -5.40
C GLU A 59 -30.14 18.79 -4.01
N ALA A 60 -30.10 19.91 -3.31
CA ALA A 60 -29.58 19.96 -1.94
C ALA A 60 -30.40 19.06 -1.00
N ALA A 61 -31.72 19.06 -1.11
CA ALA A 61 -32.59 18.18 -0.35
C ALA A 61 -32.37 16.69 -0.69
N LEU A 62 -32.19 16.38 -1.98
CA LEU A 62 -31.84 15.02 -2.42
C LEU A 62 -30.51 14.56 -1.82
N ARG A 63 -29.46 15.38 -1.88
CA ARG A 63 -28.15 15.05 -1.31
C ARG A 63 -28.22 14.83 0.20
N VAL A 64 -28.97 15.65 0.93
CA VAL A 64 -29.20 15.43 2.37
C VAL A 64 -29.86 14.08 2.61
N LEU A 65 -30.91 13.75 1.85
CA LEU A 65 -31.62 12.49 1.99
C LEU A 65 -30.74 11.28 1.66
N GLN A 66 -29.97 11.34 0.56
CA GLN A 66 -29.01 10.32 0.18
C GLN A 66 -27.91 10.15 1.24
N ARG A 67 -27.43 11.25 1.84
CA ARG A 67 -26.44 11.20 2.92
C ARG A 67 -26.99 10.55 4.19
N GLU A 68 -28.22 10.89 4.57
CA GLU A 68 -28.92 10.25 5.70
C GLU A 68 -29.06 8.75 5.47
N TYR A 69 -29.48 8.35 4.26
CA TYR A 69 -29.59 6.96 3.85
C TYR A 69 -28.24 6.23 3.84
N ALA A 70 -27.20 6.85 3.29
CA ALA A 70 -25.83 6.32 3.33
C ALA A 70 -25.35 6.10 4.77
N CYS A 71 -25.57 7.07 5.66
CA CYS A 71 -25.21 6.96 7.07
C CYS A 71 -25.99 5.83 7.77
N LEU A 72 -27.29 5.65 7.46
CA LEU A 72 -28.08 4.53 7.95
C LEU A 72 -27.47 3.20 7.50
N ARG A 73 -27.19 3.03 6.20
CA ARG A 73 -26.61 1.79 5.66
C ARG A 73 -25.24 1.47 6.28
N LEU A 74 -24.39 2.48 6.43
CA LEU A 74 -23.07 2.33 7.05
C LEU A 74 -23.18 1.88 8.51
N ARG A 75 -24.11 2.46 9.28
CA ARG A 75 -24.40 2.04 10.68
C ARG A 75 -25.05 0.66 10.77
N GLU A 76 -25.79 0.25 9.77
CA GLU A 76 -26.37 -1.09 9.73
C GLU A 76 -25.41 -2.15 9.15
N GLY A 77 -24.24 -1.73 8.65
CA GLY A 77 -23.25 -2.64 8.07
C GLY A 77 -23.69 -3.24 6.73
N LEU A 78 -24.57 -2.55 6.00
CA LEU A 78 -25.17 -3.02 4.74
C LEU A 78 -24.34 -2.67 3.49
N GLY A 79 -23.23 -1.96 3.65
CA GLY A 79 -22.40 -1.51 2.55
C GLY A 79 -23.07 -0.43 1.66
N PRO A 80 -22.43 -0.08 0.54
CA PRO A 80 -22.93 0.93 -0.39
C PRO A 80 -24.19 0.48 -1.15
N ASP A 81 -24.92 1.44 -1.71
CA ASP A 81 -26.10 1.24 -2.56
C ASP A 81 -25.95 2.13 -3.81
N PRO A 82 -25.33 1.63 -4.88
CA PRO A 82 -24.98 2.44 -6.04
C PRO A 82 -26.20 2.93 -6.83
N ASP A 83 -27.36 2.29 -6.65
CA ASP A 83 -28.59 2.65 -7.37
C ASP A 83 -29.21 3.94 -6.79
N HIS A 84 -28.99 4.19 -5.50
CA HIS A 84 -29.63 5.30 -4.78
C HIS A 84 -28.66 6.34 -4.23
N ILE A 85 -27.38 6.00 -4.07
CA ILE A 85 -26.37 6.85 -3.43
C ILE A 85 -25.26 7.16 -4.42
N GLU A 86 -25.08 8.45 -4.71
CA GLU A 86 -23.95 8.91 -5.51
C GLU A 86 -22.61 8.61 -4.80
N PRO A 87 -21.54 8.25 -5.53
CA PRO A 87 -20.24 7.96 -4.93
C PRO A 87 -19.69 9.10 -4.06
N SER A 88 -19.86 10.35 -4.48
CA SER A 88 -19.46 11.54 -3.72
C SER A 88 -20.18 11.65 -2.38
N VAL A 89 -21.49 11.37 -2.36
CA VAL A 89 -22.31 11.40 -1.14
C VAL A 89 -21.93 10.25 -0.20
N LEU A 90 -21.61 9.08 -0.74
CA LEU A 90 -21.08 7.97 0.04
C LEU A 90 -19.75 8.33 0.69
N ASP A 91 -18.83 8.95 -0.06
CA ASP A 91 -17.51 9.37 0.42
C ASP A 91 -17.64 10.37 1.58
N GLU A 92 -18.53 11.36 1.45
CA GLU A 92 -18.85 12.31 2.52
C GLU A 92 -19.44 11.61 3.76
N ALA A 93 -20.38 10.68 3.55
CA ALA A 93 -20.99 9.91 4.63
C ALA A 93 -19.96 9.03 5.36
N LEU A 94 -19.03 8.42 4.61
CA LEU A 94 -17.93 7.62 5.17
C LEU A 94 -17.01 8.46 6.04
N VAL A 95 -16.59 9.63 5.57
CA VAL A 95 -15.75 10.55 6.37
C VAL A 95 -16.48 10.98 7.63
N ALA A 96 -17.77 11.29 7.52
CA ALA A 96 -18.59 11.69 8.67
C ALA A 96 -18.76 10.56 9.69
N CYS A 97 -19.13 9.35 9.26
CA CYS A 97 -19.36 8.20 10.14
C CYS A 97 -18.07 7.60 10.71
N SER A 98 -16.93 7.79 10.05
CA SER A 98 -15.63 7.34 10.54
C SER A 98 -14.90 8.36 11.43
N SER A 99 -15.47 9.55 11.64
CA SER A 99 -14.89 10.59 12.49
C SER A 99 -15.43 10.53 13.92
N GLY A 100 -14.57 10.78 14.91
CA GLY A 100 -14.99 10.75 16.31
C GLY A 100 -13.87 10.89 17.34
N PRO A 101 -14.09 10.44 18.59
CA PRO A 101 -13.11 10.60 19.66
C PRO A 101 -11.78 9.86 19.43
N LEU A 102 -11.74 8.82 18.60
CA LEU A 102 -10.52 8.06 18.29
C LEU A 102 -9.66 8.74 17.21
N THR A 103 -10.30 9.53 16.34
CA THR A 103 -9.63 10.26 15.25
C THR A 103 -9.22 11.67 15.70
N ARG A 104 -9.51 12.03 16.96
CA ARG A 104 -9.20 13.35 17.53
C ARG A 104 -7.69 13.48 17.73
N GLY A 105 -7.04 14.28 16.89
CA GLY A 105 -5.58 14.47 16.91
C GLY A 105 -4.83 13.68 15.85
N GLU A 106 -5.52 13.08 14.88
CA GLU A 106 -4.89 12.62 13.64
C GLU A 106 -4.12 13.76 12.98
N ARG A 107 -2.86 13.49 12.61
CA ARG A 107 -2.00 14.46 11.90
C ARG A 107 -2.32 14.55 10.41
N ARG A 108 -3.00 13.53 9.88
CA ARG A 108 -3.28 13.30 8.47
C ARG A 108 -4.74 12.91 8.31
N GLY A 109 -5.44 13.54 7.37
CA GLY A 109 -6.80 13.20 6.97
C GLY A 109 -6.85 12.22 5.78
N PRO A 110 -8.06 11.75 5.42
CA PRO A 110 -8.25 10.74 4.37
C PRO A 110 -7.82 11.15 2.95
N HIS A 111 -7.76 12.45 2.67
CA HIS A 111 -7.37 12.99 1.37
C HIS A 111 -5.92 13.47 1.34
N ASP A 112 -5.21 13.36 2.46
CA ASP A 112 -3.84 13.81 2.56
C ASP A 112 -2.91 12.71 2.04
N GLY A 113 -1.79 13.10 1.43
CA GLY A 113 -0.73 12.22 0.97
C GLY A 113 -0.99 11.50 -0.37
N PRO A 114 -0.06 10.65 -0.81
CA PRO A 114 -0.05 10.13 -2.17
C PRO A 114 -0.92 8.90 -2.42
N ILE A 115 -1.18 8.05 -1.40
CA ILE A 115 -2.16 6.96 -1.52
C ILE A 115 -3.56 7.58 -1.58
N GLY A 116 -4.33 7.25 -2.60
CA GLY A 116 -5.59 7.90 -2.92
C GLY A 116 -6.73 7.55 -1.97
N PHE A 117 -7.75 8.41 -1.95
CA PHE A 117 -8.96 8.20 -1.16
C PHE A 117 -9.74 6.93 -1.56
N ALA A 118 -9.62 6.47 -2.81
CA ALA A 118 -10.26 5.23 -3.26
C ALA A 118 -9.78 4.01 -2.45
N ALA A 119 -8.47 3.89 -2.20
CA ALA A 119 -7.89 2.85 -1.37
C ALA A 119 -8.33 2.97 0.11
N PHE A 120 -8.42 4.21 0.60
CA PHE A 120 -8.96 4.51 1.93
C PHE A 120 -10.42 4.02 2.08
N ARG A 121 -11.26 4.34 1.09
CA ARG A 121 -12.67 3.90 1.04
C ARG A 121 -12.79 2.38 0.99
N GLU A 122 -12.00 1.73 0.13
CA GLU A 122 -12.01 0.28 -0.01
C GLU A 122 -11.73 -0.40 1.33
N LEU A 123 -10.70 0.05 2.05
CA LEU A 123 -10.39 -0.48 3.38
C LEU A 123 -11.47 -0.20 4.42
N LEU A 124 -12.10 0.99 4.40
CA LEU A 124 -13.18 1.28 5.34
C LEU A 124 -14.42 0.41 5.13
N LEU A 125 -14.70 0.07 3.87
CA LEU A 125 -15.86 -0.74 3.50
C LEU A 125 -15.56 -2.25 3.57
N ALA A 126 -14.30 -2.64 3.72
CA ALA A 126 -13.91 -4.03 3.79
C ALA A 126 -14.30 -4.70 5.12
N ASP A 127 -14.59 -6.00 5.03
CA ASP A 127 -14.96 -6.88 6.15
C ASP A 127 -13.73 -7.28 6.99
N LEU A 128 -12.98 -6.29 7.44
CA LEU A 128 -11.72 -6.47 8.14
C LEU A 128 -11.93 -6.87 9.60
N SER A 129 -11.60 -8.13 9.93
CA SER A 129 -11.70 -8.62 11.29
C SER A 129 -10.77 -7.88 12.27
N LEU A 130 -11.33 -7.41 13.38
CA LEU A 130 -10.61 -6.81 14.49
C LEU A 130 -10.22 -7.83 15.57
N ALA A 131 -10.71 -9.08 15.48
CA ALA A 131 -10.40 -10.14 16.44
C ALA A 131 -8.89 -10.33 16.67
N PRO A 132 -8.01 -10.33 15.64
CA PRO A 132 -6.57 -10.52 15.84
C PRO A 132 -5.94 -9.44 16.74
N PHE A 133 -6.44 -8.20 16.67
CA PHE A 133 -5.95 -7.11 17.52
C PHE A 133 -6.44 -7.23 18.95
N VAL A 134 -7.69 -7.67 19.14
CA VAL A 134 -8.27 -7.90 20.47
C VAL A 134 -7.55 -9.05 21.19
N GLU A 135 -7.33 -10.16 20.49
CA GLU A 135 -6.62 -11.34 21.01
C GLU A 135 -5.17 -11.01 21.33
N SER A 136 -4.47 -10.30 20.43
CA SER A 136 -3.06 -9.93 20.65
C SER A 136 -2.91 -8.94 21.80
N GLU A 137 -3.80 -7.95 21.94
CA GLU A 137 -3.77 -7.00 23.06
C GLU A 137 -4.00 -7.68 24.41
N ALA A 138 -4.92 -8.65 24.47
CA ALA A 138 -5.17 -9.44 25.68
C ALA A 138 -3.99 -10.37 26.04
N THR A 139 -3.36 -10.98 25.04
CA THR A 139 -2.23 -11.89 25.23
C THR A 139 -0.99 -11.14 25.72
N GLU A 140 -0.66 -9.98 25.13
CA GLU A 140 0.45 -9.14 25.60
C GLU A 140 0.26 -8.65 27.04
N GLN A 141 -0.98 -8.39 27.47
CA GLN A 141 -1.26 -7.98 28.86
C GLN A 141 -1.03 -9.08 29.89
N THR A 142 -1.29 -10.33 29.52
CA THR A 142 -1.17 -11.46 30.44
C THR A 142 0.25 -12.01 30.51
N GLY A 143 1.17 -11.53 29.65
CA GLY A 143 2.56 -11.98 29.62
C GLY A 143 2.74 -13.43 29.17
N ILE A 144 1.68 -14.08 28.69
CA ILE A 144 1.71 -15.46 28.23
C ILE A 144 2.21 -15.46 26.78
N VAL A 145 3.51 -15.66 26.61
CA VAL A 145 4.11 -15.91 25.30
C VAL A 145 3.82 -17.38 24.93
N ALA A 146 2.69 -17.63 24.29
CA ALA A 146 2.42 -18.95 23.71
C ALA A 146 3.33 -19.20 22.49
N LEU A 147 4.06 -20.31 22.49
CA LEU A 147 5.07 -20.70 21.50
C LEU A 147 4.58 -20.65 20.02
N GLY A 148 5.08 -19.67 19.27
CA GLY A 148 6.07 -19.91 18.19
C GLY A 148 5.62 -20.18 16.76
N VAL A 149 4.47 -20.82 16.48
CA VAL A 149 4.15 -21.20 15.07
C VAL A 149 2.70 -20.90 14.65
N LEU A 150 1.72 -21.08 15.53
CA LEU A 150 0.32 -20.67 15.27
C LEU A 150 0.11 -19.15 15.42
N GLN A 151 1.00 -18.48 16.15
CA GLN A 151 0.93 -17.04 16.45
C GLN A 151 1.36 -16.16 15.27
N GLU A 152 2.13 -16.70 14.31
CA GLU A 152 2.57 -15.94 13.15
C GLU A 152 1.38 -15.57 12.25
N GLN A 153 0.52 -16.52 11.86
CA GLN A 153 -0.59 -16.27 10.91
C GLN A 153 -1.71 -15.36 11.46
N THR A 154 -1.85 -15.26 12.79
CA THR A 154 -2.87 -14.46 13.47
C THR A 154 -2.32 -13.21 14.15
N SER A 155 -1.02 -12.93 14.04
CA SER A 155 -0.43 -11.74 14.65
C SER A 155 -1.06 -10.45 14.12
N ALA A 156 -1.22 -9.44 15.01
CA ALA A 156 -1.67 -8.11 14.64
C ALA A 156 -0.85 -7.52 13.47
N LYS A 157 0.46 -7.78 13.43
CA LYS A 157 1.34 -7.34 12.33
C LYS A 157 0.99 -7.98 10.99
N ASN A 158 0.74 -9.29 10.95
CA ASN A 158 0.32 -9.96 9.70
C ASN A 158 -1.08 -9.54 9.25
N THR A 159 -1.97 -9.24 10.19
CA THR A 159 -3.26 -8.64 9.86
C THR A 159 -3.09 -7.26 9.25
N LEU A 160 -2.25 -6.39 9.84
CA LEU A 160 -1.91 -5.08 9.26
C LEU A 160 -1.27 -5.17 7.88
N ARG A 161 -0.38 -6.13 7.64
CA ARG A 161 0.21 -6.37 6.32
C ARG A 161 -0.84 -6.76 5.29
N ARG A 162 -1.76 -7.67 5.64
CA ARG A 162 -2.87 -8.06 4.75
C ARG A 162 -3.79 -6.89 4.43
N TRP A 163 -4.08 -6.03 5.41
CA TRP A 163 -4.86 -4.82 5.17
C TRP A 163 -4.11 -3.88 4.22
N ALA A 164 -2.83 -3.60 4.48
CA ALA A 164 -2.02 -2.79 3.58
C ALA A 164 -1.97 -3.38 2.16
N ALA A 165 -1.90 -4.71 2.01
CA ALA A 165 -1.87 -5.35 0.71
C ALA A 165 -3.12 -5.14 -0.16
N MET A 166 -4.23 -4.69 0.42
CA MET A 166 -5.42 -4.29 -0.36
C MET A 166 -5.24 -2.97 -1.11
N VAL A 167 -4.19 -2.20 -0.80
CA VAL A 167 -3.87 -0.96 -1.54
C VAL A 167 -2.93 -1.21 -2.73
N ASP A 168 -2.70 -2.46 -3.13
CA ASP A 168 -1.81 -2.83 -4.24
C ASP A 168 -2.22 -2.21 -5.59
N SER A 169 -3.53 -2.01 -5.77
CA SER A 169 -4.13 -1.40 -6.97
C SER A 169 -4.00 0.13 -7.03
N ASP A 170 -3.57 0.78 -5.94
CA ASP A 170 -3.40 2.23 -5.91
C ASP A 170 -2.28 2.68 -6.88
N PRO A 171 -2.49 3.71 -7.73
CA PRO A 171 -1.51 4.12 -8.73
C PRO A 171 -0.15 4.53 -8.17
N TYR A 172 -0.11 5.13 -6.97
CA TYR A 172 1.14 5.51 -6.32
C TYR A 172 1.90 4.27 -5.85
N VAL A 173 1.21 3.34 -5.20
CA VAL A 173 1.80 2.07 -4.74
C VAL A 173 2.31 1.26 -5.92
N GLY A 174 1.47 1.07 -6.95
CA GLY A 174 1.84 0.35 -8.17
C GLY A 174 3.04 0.96 -8.89
N ARG A 175 3.17 2.31 -8.90
CA ARG A 175 4.35 2.99 -9.44
C ARG A 175 5.61 2.62 -8.65
N ILE A 176 5.59 2.71 -7.32
CA ILE A 176 6.77 2.39 -6.49
C ILE A 176 7.16 0.93 -6.66
N LEU A 177 6.20 0.01 -6.62
CA LEU A 177 6.46 -1.42 -6.81
C LEU A 177 7.10 -1.71 -8.17
N ARG A 178 6.62 -1.07 -9.25
CA ARG A 178 7.24 -1.19 -10.57
C ARG A 178 8.68 -0.66 -10.59
N CYS A 179 8.92 0.54 -10.02
CA CYS A 179 10.27 1.09 -9.92
C CYS A 179 11.20 0.19 -9.09
N ALA A 180 10.68 -0.42 -8.02
CA ALA A 180 11.41 -1.36 -7.21
C ALA A 180 11.75 -2.63 -8.01
N SER A 181 10.80 -3.20 -8.75
CA SER A 181 11.06 -4.33 -9.65
C SER A 181 12.10 -4.01 -10.73
N GLU A 182 12.08 -2.80 -11.29
CA GLU A 182 13.11 -2.35 -12.25
C GLU A 182 14.50 -2.20 -11.61
N ALA A 183 14.56 -1.63 -10.40
CA ALA A 183 15.81 -1.51 -9.65
C ALA A 183 16.34 -2.89 -9.20
N ALA A 184 15.47 -3.83 -8.83
CA ALA A 184 15.83 -5.22 -8.55
C ALA A 184 16.40 -5.93 -9.79
N ARG A 185 15.79 -5.73 -10.96
CA ARG A 185 16.31 -6.26 -12.23
C ARG A 185 17.67 -5.67 -12.59
N ARG A 186 17.86 -4.36 -12.39
CA ARG A 186 19.17 -3.71 -12.57
C ARG A 186 20.21 -4.25 -11.60
N PHE A 187 19.86 -4.44 -10.34
CA PHE A 187 20.73 -5.07 -9.35
C PHE A 187 21.15 -6.47 -9.78
N ALA A 188 20.19 -7.33 -10.17
CA ALA A 188 20.48 -8.69 -10.60
C ALA A 188 21.41 -8.72 -11.83
N LYS A 189 21.13 -7.89 -12.84
CA LYS A 189 21.96 -7.76 -14.04
C LYS A 189 23.37 -7.25 -13.71
N ALA A 190 23.47 -6.23 -12.85
CA ALA A 190 24.77 -5.70 -12.44
C ALA A 190 25.56 -6.73 -11.62
N LEU A 191 24.89 -7.59 -10.85
CA LEU A 191 25.53 -8.68 -10.09
C LEU A 191 26.13 -9.73 -11.02
N GLU A 192 25.37 -10.13 -12.04
CA GLU A 192 25.82 -11.07 -13.06
C GLU A 192 27.03 -10.52 -13.84
N GLN A 193 26.94 -9.26 -14.29
CA GLN A 193 28.04 -8.58 -14.99
C GLN A 193 29.27 -8.41 -14.10
N PHE A 194 29.08 -8.07 -12.82
CA PHE A 194 30.15 -7.96 -11.85
C PHE A 194 30.86 -9.31 -11.67
N ALA A 195 30.12 -10.41 -11.48
CA ALA A 195 30.69 -11.76 -11.37
C ALA A 195 31.45 -12.17 -12.64
N GLY A 196 30.89 -11.92 -13.82
CA GLY A 196 31.54 -12.23 -15.11
C GLY A 196 32.83 -11.45 -15.34
N THR A 197 32.80 -10.12 -15.16
CA THR A 197 33.97 -9.26 -15.34
C THR A 197 35.05 -9.58 -14.31
N LEU A 198 34.66 -9.94 -13.08
CA LEU A 198 35.60 -10.35 -12.05
C LEU A 198 36.37 -11.61 -12.44
N ASP A 199 35.67 -12.64 -12.93
CA ASP A 199 36.31 -13.86 -13.40
C ASP A 199 37.29 -13.58 -14.53
N HIS A 200 36.90 -12.71 -15.46
CA HIS A 200 37.76 -12.28 -16.57
C HIS A 200 38.99 -11.51 -16.08
N LEU A 201 38.82 -10.56 -15.16
CA LEU A 201 39.90 -9.79 -14.56
C LEU A 201 40.93 -10.70 -13.89
N ARG A 202 40.45 -11.68 -13.11
CA ARG A 202 41.32 -12.69 -12.46
C ARG A 202 42.15 -13.46 -13.49
N ILE A 203 41.50 -14.02 -14.52
CA ILE A 203 42.19 -14.79 -15.56
C ILE A 203 43.22 -13.92 -16.29
N SER A 204 42.85 -12.70 -16.69
CA SER A 204 43.73 -11.77 -17.39
C SER A 204 44.94 -11.34 -16.54
N TYR A 205 44.73 -11.12 -15.24
CA TYR A 205 45.80 -10.82 -14.29
C TYR A 205 46.76 -12.00 -14.12
N GLU A 206 46.23 -13.21 -13.90
CA GLU A 206 47.02 -14.45 -13.79
C GLU A 206 47.85 -14.72 -15.06
N LEU A 207 47.29 -14.45 -16.25
CA LEU A 207 47.99 -14.62 -17.53
C LEU A 207 49.13 -13.61 -17.74
N LYS A 208 48.94 -12.35 -17.33
CA LYS A 208 49.93 -11.27 -17.51
C LYS A 208 51.08 -11.36 -16.51
N GLU A 209 50.77 -11.53 -15.23
CA GLU A 209 51.77 -11.57 -14.16
C GLU A 209 52.33 -12.97 -13.90
N ARG A 210 51.75 -14.01 -14.51
CA ARG A 210 52.13 -15.43 -14.33
C ARG A 210 52.12 -15.87 -12.86
N ARG A 211 51.28 -15.24 -12.03
CA ARG A 211 51.12 -15.48 -10.60
C ARG A 211 49.64 -15.49 -10.23
N VAL A 212 49.29 -16.24 -9.18
CA VAL A 212 47.95 -16.27 -8.61
C VAL A 212 47.94 -15.38 -7.38
N ASP A 213 47.29 -14.23 -7.47
CA ASP A 213 47.08 -13.32 -6.34
C ASP A 213 45.59 -13.20 -6.03
N ARG A 214 45.27 -12.85 -4.78
CA ARG A 214 43.90 -12.53 -4.39
C ARG A 214 43.63 -11.07 -4.74
N LEU A 215 42.45 -10.82 -5.30
CA LEU A 215 41.96 -9.47 -5.51
C LEU A 215 41.24 -9.00 -4.23
N ALA A 216 41.15 -7.71 -3.99
CA ALA A 216 40.39 -7.12 -2.88
C ALA A 216 39.72 -5.83 -3.33
N PHE A 217 38.50 -5.59 -2.85
CA PHE A 217 37.82 -4.31 -3.01
C PHE A 217 37.93 -3.51 -1.72
N ARG A 218 38.30 -2.24 -1.85
CA ARG A 218 38.35 -1.30 -0.74
C ARG A 218 37.78 0.05 -1.15
N PHE A 219 37.18 0.75 -0.20
CA PHE A 219 36.87 2.17 -0.36
C PHE A 219 38.02 3.03 0.16
N VAL A 220 38.61 3.83 -0.73
CA VAL A 220 39.63 4.83 -0.41
C VAL A 220 39.06 6.18 -0.81
N GLU A 221 38.92 7.10 0.15
CA GLU A 221 38.34 8.44 -0.08
C GLU A 221 36.96 8.44 -0.76
N GLY A 222 36.15 7.40 -0.50
CA GLY A 222 34.80 7.26 -1.07
C GLY A 222 34.77 6.71 -2.49
N ARG A 223 35.91 6.35 -3.07
CA ARG A 223 36.00 5.65 -4.36
C ARG A 223 36.30 4.16 -4.14
N PRO A 224 35.63 3.26 -4.86
CA PRO A 224 36.03 1.85 -4.88
C PRO A 224 37.37 1.70 -5.62
N VAL A 225 38.28 0.93 -5.02
CA VAL A 225 39.59 0.59 -5.58
C VAL A 225 39.76 -0.93 -5.51
N ILE A 226 40.41 -1.49 -6.54
CA ILE A 226 40.74 -2.91 -6.63
C ILE A 226 42.23 -3.09 -6.36
N GLU A 227 42.60 -3.86 -5.35
CA GLU A 227 44.00 -4.10 -4.98
C GLU A 227 44.33 -5.59 -5.00
N ALA A 228 45.59 -5.91 -5.27
CA ALA A 228 46.14 -7.25 -5.10
C ALA A 228 46.59 -7.43 -3.64
N VAL A 229 46.40 -8.61 -3.05
CA VAL A 229 46.60 -8.84 -1.61
C VAL A 229 48.07 -9.12 -1.27
N GLU A 230 48.82 -9.76 -2.17
CA GLU A 230 50.17 -10.26 -1.87
C GLU A 230 51.28 -9.64 -2.75
N ASP A 231 51.02 -9.25 -4.00
CA ASP A 231 51.95 -8.52 -4.87
C ASP A 231 51.65 -7.01 -4.85
N TRP A 232 52.68 -6.19 -4.62
CA TRP A 232 52.56 -4.72 -4.49
C TRP A 232 52.20 -4.00 -5.81
N GLU A 233 51.97 -4.74 -6.89
CA GLU A 233 51.58 -4.19 -8.19
C GLU A 233 50.05 -4.09 -8.30
N ASN A 234 49.54 -2.87 -8.44
CA ASN A 234 48.10 -2.62 -8.49
C ASN A 234 47.46 -3.25 -9.75
N VAL A 235 46.34 -3.95 -9.58
CA VAL A 235 45.50 -4.57 -10.62
C VAL A 235 45.08 -3.57 -11.69
N GLU A 236 44.76 -2.33 -11.30
CA GLU A 236 44.41 -1.23 -12.21
C GLU A 236 45.57 -0.87 -13.16
N ARG A 237 46.82 -1.14 -12.76
CA ARG A 237 48.00 -0.90 -13.61
C ARG A 237 48.18 -1.99 -14.66
N VAL A 238 47.86 -3.24 -14.32
CA VAL A 238 48.09 -4.43 -15.16
C VAL A 238 46.91 -4.69 -16.12
N CYS A 239 45.68 -4.48 -15.64
CA CYS A 239 44.42 -4.69 -16.36
C CYS A 239 43.50 -3.46 -16.22
N PRO A 240 43.89 -2.30 -16.76
CA PRO A 240 43.17 -1.04 -16.54
C PRO A 240 41.74 -1.05 -17.10
N ALA A 241 41.50 -1.71 -18.24
CA ALA A 241 40.18 -1.71 -18.86
C ALA A 241 39.19 -2.57 -18.06
N GLU A 242 39.63 -3.75 -17.66
CA GLU A 242 38.85 -4.74 -16.90
C GLU A 242 38.60 -4.25 -15.47
N ALA A 243 39.59 -3.61 -14.83
CA ALA A 243 39.44 -3.01 -13.52
C ALA A 243 38.41 -1.86 -13.53
N ASN A 244 38.49 -0.95 -14.52
CA ASN A 244 37.51 0.13 -14.69
C ASN A 244 36.09 -0.41 -14.95
N ALA A 245 35.95 -1.45 -15.77
CA ALA A 245 34.67 -2.08 -16.02
C ALA A 245 34.08 -2.70 -14.74
N LEU A 246 34.92 -3.40 -13.96
CA LEU A 246 34.49 -4.03 -12.71
C LEU A 246 34.05 -3.00 -11.66
N VAL A 247 34.77 -1.88 -11.54
CA VAL A 247 34.37 -0.73 -10.73
C VAL A 247 33.01 -0.18 -11.18
N GLY A 248 32.82 0.02 -12.49
CA GLY A 248 31.55 0.51 -13.03
C GLY A 248 30.35 -0.40 -12.72
N HIS A 249 30.52 -1.72 -12.79
CA HIS A 249 29.47 -2.67 -12.41
C HIS A 249 29.17 -2.66 -10.90
N PHE A 250 30.19 -2.48 -10.07
CA PHE A 250 30.03 -2.37 -8.62
C PHE A 250 29.29 -1.09 -8.22
N ASP A 251 29.59 0.03 -8.87
CA ASP A 251 28.88 1.29 -8.64
C ASP A 251 27.39 1.17 -9.01
N GLU A 252 27.06 0.51 -10.11
CA GLU A 252 25.66 0.26 -10.49
C GLU A 252 24.95 -0.67 -9.50
N LEU A 253 25.63 -1.69 -8.96
CA LEU A 253 25.11 -2.54 -7.88
C LEU A 253 24.75 -1.73 -6.63
N VAL A 254 25.68 -0.88 -6.18
CA VAL A 254 25.47 -0.03 -5.00
C VAL A 254 24.33 0.95 -5.24
N ARG A 255 24.30 1.58 -6.43
CA ARG A 255 23.25 2.52 -6.82
C ARG A 255 21.87 1.87 -6.87
N ALA A 256 21.73 0.72 -7.54
CA ALA A 256 20.46 0.01 -7.64
C ALA A 256 19.97 -0.48 -6.27
N ARG A 257 20.88 -0.92 -5.41
CA ARG A 257 20.56 -1.31 -4.02
C ARG A 257 20.09 -0.13 -3.18
N GLU A 258 20.77 1.02 -3.26
CA GLU A 258 20.36 2.20 -2.51
C GLU A 258 19.03 2.75 -3.02
N GLU A 259 18.80 2.70 -4.34
CA GLU A 259 17.50 3.04 -4.94
C GLU A 259 16.37 2.13 -4.42
N LEU A 260 16.57 0.81 -4.40
CA LEU A 260 15.63 -0.14 -3.79
C LEU A 260 15.34 0.17 -2.33
N ARG A 261 16.38 0.48 -1.56
CA ARG A 261 16.24 0.84 -0.15
C ARG A 261 15.42 2.10 0.02
N CYS A 262 15.70 3.15 -0.76
CA CYS A 262 14.94 4.40 -0.75
C CYS A 262 13.46 4.16 -1.09
N LEU A 263 13.17 3.40 -2.16
CA LEU A 263 11.81 3.06 -2.57
C LEU A 263 11.07 2.27 -1.49
N ARG A 264 11.74 1.29 -0.87
CA ARG A 264 11.18 0.51 0.24
C ARG A 264 10.88 1.40 1.44
N ASP A 265 11.85 2.22 1.85
CA ASP A 265 11.72 3.06 3.03
C ASP A 265 10.63 4.15 2.82
N GLU A 266 10.54 4.71 1.60
CA GLU A 266 9.47 5.64 1.17
C GLU A 266 8.08 4.99 1.25
N LEU A 267 7.88 3.85 0.57
CA LEU A 267 6.58 3.18 0.56
C LEU A 267 6.18 2.70 1.95
N ASN A 268 7.11 2.16 2.74
CA ASN A 268 6.82 1.69 4.09
C ASN A 268 6.48 2.85 5.04
N ALA A 269 7.15 4.00 4.90
CA ALA A 269 6.80 5.21 5.65
C ALA A 269 5.39 5.70 5.28
N GLU A 270 5.06 5.70 4.00
CA GLU A 270 3.74 6.10 3.51
C GLU A 270 2.64 5.14 3.96
N LEU A 271 2.86 3.82 3.88
CA LEU A 271 1.92 2.81 4.38
C LEU A 271 1.70 2.95 5.89
N ARG A 272 2.74 3.27 6.68
CA ARG A 272 2.57 3.58 8.12
C ARG A 272 1.69 4.79 8.33
N ALA A 273 1.93 5.88 7.60
CA ALA A 273 1.15 7.11 7.73
C ALA A 273 -0.32 6.88 7.32
N PHE A 274 -0.54 6.18 6.21
CA PHE A 274 -1.85 5.82 5.70
C PHE A 274 -2.62 4.90 6.67
N MET A 275 -2.00 3.82 7.15
CA MET A 275 -2.62 2.90 8.10
C MET A 275 -2.90 3.57 9.45
N SER A 276 -2.06 4.51 9.88
CA SER A 276 -2.30 5.31 11.10
C SER A 276 -3.52 6.23 10.98
N CYS A 277 -3.91 6.61 9.76
CA CYS A 277 -5.15 7.34 9.48
C CYS A 277 -6.34 6.38 9.33
N VAL A 278 -6.18 5.25 8.65
CA VAL A 278 -7.26 4.27 8.40
C VAL A 278 -7.74 3.60 9.69
N VAL A 279 -6.83 3.09 10.52
CA VAL A 279 -7.21 2.22 11.64
C VAL A 279 -8.13 2.91 12.67
N PRO A 280 -7.85 4.13 13.17
CA PRO A 280 -8.75 4.80 14.11
C PRO A 280 -10.13 5.09 13.50
N ARG A 281 -10.17 5.41 12.20
CA ARG A 281 -11.39 5.66 11.43
C ARG A 281 -12.21 4.40 11.23
N TYR A 282 -11.56 3.29 10.88
CA TYR A 282 -12.20 1.99 10.76
C TYR A 282 -12.81 1.55 12.08
N VAL A 283 -12.05 1.63 13.17
CA VAL A 283 -12.56 1.29 14.51
C VAL A 283 -13.74 2.20 14.88
N THR A 284 -13.68 3.49 14.59
CA THR A 284 -14.79 4.42 14.84
C THR A 284 -16.04 4.04 14.04
N LEU A 285 -15.87 3.74 12.75
CA LEU A 285 -16.96 3.31 11.87
C LEU A 285 -17.61 2.03 12.41
N VAL A 286 -16.81 0.99 12.70
CA VAL A 286 -17.33 -0.28 13.24
C VAL A 286 -18.04 -0.07 14.57
N LEU A 287 -17.55 0.81 15.46
CA LEU A 287 -18.23 1.08 16.74
C LEU A 287 -19.59 1.76 16.58
N SER A 288 -19.79 2.51 15.50
CA SER A 288 -21.08 3.10 15.14
C SER A 288 -22.08 2.08 14.59
N GLN A 289 -21.60 0.88 14.24
CA GLN A 289 -22.44 -0.14 13.63
C GLN A 289 -23.34 -0.87 14.62
N ASN A 290 -24.37 -1.52 14.10
CA ASN A 290 -25.25 -2.37 14.88
C ASN A 290 -24.47 -3.48 15.60
N ARG A 291 -25.09 -4.04 16.64
CA ARG A 291 -24.44 -5.02 17.51
C ARG A 291 -23.99 -6.29 16.77
N GLY A 292 -24.84 -6.83 15.89
CA GLY A 292 -24.54 -8.06 15.16
C GLY A 292 -23.30 -7.90 14.28
N ARG A 293 -23.17 -6.77 13.60
CA ARG A 293 -22.01 -6.48 12.75
C ARG A 293 -20.72 -6.29 13.55
N ARG A 294 -20.79 -5.61 14.69
CA ARG A 294 -19.65 -5.50 15.61
C ARG A 294 -19.18 -6.87 16.07
N GLU A 295 -20.12 -7.73 16.47
CA GLU A 295 -19.81 -9.10 16.92
C GLU A 295 -19.16 -9.93 15.80
N SER A 296 -19.66 -9.84 14.55
CA SER A 296 -19.07 -10.56 13.41
C SER A 296 -17.64 -10.10 13.06
N LEU A 297 -17.31 -8.83 13.34
CA LEU A 297 -15.96 -8.29 13.14
C LEU A 297 -15.02 -8.53 14.33
N GLY A 298 -15.43 -9.37 15.30
CA GLY A 298 -14.60 -9.72 16.46
C GLY A 298 -14.72 -8.76 17.64
N LEU A 299 -15.62 -7.77 17.58
CA LEU A 299 -15.92 -6.86 18.67
C LEU A 299 -17.11 -7.40 19.49
N GLY A 300 -16.84 -8.36 20.37
CA GLY A 300 -17.85 -9.07 21.16
C GLY A 300 -18.78 -8.18 22.02
N GLY A 301 -20.01 -8.67 22.27
CA GLY A 301 -21.16 -7.91 22.79
C GLY A 301 -21.09 -7.31 24.20
N ARG A 302 -19.98 -7.45 24.94
CA ARG A 302 -19.80 -6.85 26.29
C ARG A 302 -18.63 -5.86 26.40
N TRP A 303 -17.91 -5.58 25.31
CA TRP A 303 -16.55 -5.08 25.46
C TRP A 303 -16.22 -3.65 25.02
N LEU A 304 -17.08 -2.90 24.34
CA LEU A 304 -16.59 -1.65 23.71
C LEU A 304 -17.49 -0.44 23.96
N VAL A 305 -17.21 0.23 25.09
CA VAL A 305 -17.55 1.64 25.28
C VAL A 305 -16.31 2.39 25.78
N GLY A 306 -15.93 3.46 25.09
CA GLY A 306 -14.90 4.42 25.54
C GLY A 306 -13.49 3.84 25.69
N ARG A 307 -13.08 3.50 26.92
CA ARG A 307 -11.67 3.24 27.28
C ARG A 307 -11.04 2.06 26.54
N ARG A 308 -11.80 0.99 26.28
CA ARG A 308 -11.29 -0.22 25.59
C ARG A 308 -11.04 0.02 24.10
N ALA A 309 -11.92 0.74 23.42
CA ALA A 309 -11.71 1.15 22.03
C ALA A 309 -10.43 2.00 21.87
N ARG A 310 -10.22 2.96 22.78
CA ARG A 310 -8.99 3.76 22.83
C ARG A 310 -7.74 2.92 23.13
N ARG A 311 -7.86 1.82 23.86
CA ARG A 311 -6.72 0.90 24.10
C ARG A 311 -6.42 0.09 22.85
N LEU A 312 -7.43 -0.55 22.25
CA LEU A 312 -7.27 -1.31 21.01
C LEU A 312 -6.67 -0.45 19.90
N CYS A 313 -7.17 0.78 19.73
CA CYS A 313 -6.64 1.72 18.75
C CYS A 313 -5.18 2.09 19.06
N ARG A 314 -4.82 2.42 20.31
CA ARG A 314 -3.42 2.66 20.69
C ARG A 314 -2.52 1.45 20.47
N TYR A 315 -3.01 0.25 20.77
CA TYR A 315 -2.30 -0.99 20.52
C TYR A 315 -2.01 -1.15 19.02
N ALA A 316 -3.04 -1.03 18.18
CA ALA A 316 -2.89 -1.15 16.73
C ALA A 316 -1.95 -0.08 16.15
N LEU A 317 -2.03 1.17 16.61
CA LEU A 317 -1.10 2.23 16.22
C LEU A 317 0.36 1.89 16.61
N GLY A 318 0.59 1.38 17.83
CA GLY A 318 1.91 0.91 18.23
C GLY A 318 2.41 -0.29 17.42
N GLN A 319 1.51 -1.15 16.93
CA GLN A 319 1.87 -2.22 15.99
C GLN A 319 2.20 -1.66 14.60
N ILE A 320 1.48 -0.65 14.10
CA ILE A 320 1.79 0.01 12.81
C ILE A 320 3.21 0.57 12.81
N GLU A 321 3.61 1.28 13.87
CA GLU A 321 4.97 1.84 13.99
C GLU A 321 6.07 0.77 13.90
N ARG A 322 5.79 -0.43 14.43
CA ARG A 322 6.72 -1.57 14.48
C ARG A 322 6.51 -2.60 13.37
N THR A 323 5.61 -2.31 12.44
CA THR A 323 5.33 -3.19 11.30
C THR A 323 6.18 -2.73 10.14
N ASP A 324 6.87 -3.70 9.55
CA ASP A 324 7.38 -3.56 8.20
C ASP A 324 6.34 -4.20 7.27
N PHE A 325 5.70 -3.36 6.46
CA PHE A 325 4.59 -3.75 5.59
C PHE A 325 5.05 -4.49 4.34
N LEU A 326 6.34 -4.40 4.00
CA LEU A 326 6.92 -4.91 2.77
C LEU A 326 7.67 -6.24 2.97
N LEU A 327 7.60 -6.82 4.18
CA LEU A 327 8.20 -8.11 4.49
C LEU A 327 7.40 -9.29 3.90
N PRO A 328 8.07 -10.42 3.61
CA PRO A 328 7.43 -11.63 3.13
C PRO A 328 6.29 -12.08 4.04
N ARG A 329 5.27 -12.73 3.45
CA ARG A 329 4.09 -13.30 4.12
C ARG A 329 2.98 -12.29 4.47
N GLY A 330 3.12 -11.06 3.98
CA GLY A 330 2.16 -9.97 4.18
C GLY A 330 1.08 -9.83 3.11
N GLY A 331 1.30 -10.41 1.93
CA GLY A 331 0.49 -10.18 0.72
C GLY A 331 1.37 -9.80 -0.46
N LYS A 332 0.87 -8.97 -1.37
CA LYS A 332 1.52 -8.66 -2.65
C LYS A 332 2.52 -7.48 -2.63
N LEU A 333 2.68 -6.80 -1.49
CA LEU A 333 3.51 -5.59 -1.37
C LEU A 333 4.99 -5.90 -1.05
N GLU A 334 5.53 -6.99 -1.55
CA GLU A 334 6.87 -7.44 -1.16
C GLU A 334 7.95 -6.66 -1.92
N ILE A 335 8.86 -6.01 -1.18
CA ILE A 335 10.09 -5.43 -1.72
C ILE A 335 11.25 -5.94 -0.87
N ASP A 336 11.91 -6.99 -1.36
CA ASP A 336 13.15 -7.46 -0.75
C ASP A 336 14.32 -6.62 -1.25
N VAL A 337 15.11 -6.08 -0.31
CA VAL A 337 16.32 -5.32 -0.66
C VAL A 337 17.47 -6.29 -0.65
N PRO A 338 17.99 -6.67 -1.82
CA PRO A 338 19.04 -7.67 -1.91
C PRO A 338 20.28 -7.15 -1.19
N ARG A 339 20.97 -8.08 -0.53
CA ARG A 339 22.29 -7.81 0.04
C ARG A 339 23.32 -8.09 -1.03
N ILE A 340 24.32 -7.22 -1.16
CA ILE A 340 25.54 -7.56 -1.88
C ILE A 340 26.14 -8.76 -1.12
N PRO A 341 26.32 -9.92 -1.77
CA PRO A 341 26.87 -11.09 -1.08
C PRO A 341 28.19 -10.73 -0.40
N PRO A 342 28.40 -11.15 0.86
CA PRO A 342 29.61 -10.80 1.61
C PRO A 342 30.87 -11.32 0.92
N GLU A 343 30.73 -12.37 0.10
CA GLU A 343 31.78 -12.96 -0.74
C GLU A 343 32.30 -12.02 -1.83
N PHE A 344 31.51 -11.01 -2.21
CA PHE A 344 31.91 -9.94 -3.13
C PHE A 344 32.35 -8.67 -2.39
N ALA A 345 31.82 -8.42 -1.19
CA ALA A 345 32.30 -7.35 -0.32
C ALA A 345 33.68 -7.67 0.28
N ALA A 346 34.02 -8.95 0.38
CA ALA A 346 35.32 -9.45 0.80
C ALA A 346 35.75 -10.54 -0.18
N PHE A 347 36.61 -10.18 -1.12
CA PHE A 347 37.36 -11.11 -1.97
C PHE A 347 38.42 -11.93 -1.20
N GLY A 348 38.03 -12.48 -0.05
CA GLY A 348 38.92 -13.21 0.87
C GLY A 348 39.02 -14.71 0.60
N ASP A 349 38.09 -15.33 -0.13
CA ASP A 349 38.12 -16.78 -0.35
C ASP A 349 37.38 -17.20 -1.64
N THR A 350 38.14 -17.55 -2.68
CA THR A 350 37.69 -18.10 -3.98
C THR A 350 36.64 -19.23 -3.87
N ARG A 351 36.57 -19.95 -2.75
CA ARG A 351 35.57 -21.02 -2.54
C ARG A 351 34.15 -20.51 -2.34
N ALA A 352 33.99 -19.32 -1.77
CA ALA A 352 32.68 -18.73 -1.52
C ALA A 352 32.06 -18.32 -2.87
N TYR A 353 32.81 -17.52 -3.65
CA TYR A 353 32.48 -17.14 -5.02
C TYR A 353 32.09 -18.34 -5.92
N GLN A 354 32.83 -19.45 -5.88
CA GLN A 354 32.50 -20.65 -6.64
C GLN A 354 31.16 -21.29 -6.25
N ARG A 355 30.73 -21.18 -4.99
CA ARG A 355 29.41 -21.64 -4.56
C ARG A 355 28.31 -20.71 -5.06
N HIS A 356 28.52 -19.39 -4.98
CA HIS A 356 27.57 -18.42 -5.50
C HIS A 356 27.39 -18.53 -7.02
N LYS A 357 28.49 -18.67 -7.78
CA LYS A 357 28.45 -18.91 -9.23
C LYS A 357 27.62 -20.14 -9.59
N ARG A 358 27.87 -21.27 -8.93
CA ARG A 358 27.07 -22.50 -9.13
C ARG A 358 25.60 -22.32 -8.77
N HIS A 359 25.28 -21.42 -7.84
CA HIS A 359 23.89 -21.11 -7.49
C HIS A 359 23.22 -20.25 -8.57
N LEU A 360 23.90 -19.21 -9.08
CA LEU A 360 23.40 -18.39 -10.18
C LEU A 360 23.21 -19.20 -11.46
N GLU A 361 24.16 -20.06 -11.82
CA GLU A 361 24.05 -20.97 -12.98
C GLU A 361 22.84 -21.90 -12.86
N ARG A 362 22.53 -22.39 -11.65
CA ARG A 362 21.34 -23.23 -11.40
C ARG A 362 20.04 -22.43 -11.45
N ALA A 363 20.04 -21.20 -10.97
CA ALA A 363 18.87 -20.33 -11.00
C ALA A 363 18.52 -19.92 -12.45
N ALA A 364 19.52 -19.57 -13.25
CA ALA A 364 19.35 -19.27 -14.67
C ALA A 364 18.81 -20.48 -15.46
N MET A 365 19.35 -21.68 -15.22
CA MET A 365 18.81 -22.92 -15.83
C MET A 365 17.38 -23.24 -15.38
N ALA A 366 17.00 -22.88 -14.15
CA ALA A 366 15.64 -23.08 -13.66
C ALA A 366 14.64 -22.08 -14.25
N GLU A 367 15.06 -20.83 -14.50
CA GLU A 367 14.26 -19.83 -15.21
C GLU A 367 14.10 -20.17 -16.70
N GLU A 368 15.16 -20.65 -17.36
CA GLU A 368 15.07 -21.14 -18.75
C GLU A 368 14.11 -22.33 -18.86
N ALA A 369 14.21 -23.32 -17.96
CA ALA A 369 13.30 -24.46 -17.93
C ALA A 369 11.83 -24.06 -17.64
N ALA A 370 11.60 -23.06 -16.77
CA ALA A 370 10.26 -22.56 -16.49
C ALA A 370 9.67 -21.77 -17.68
N SER A 371 10.51 -21.11 -18.48
CA SER A 371 10.08 -20.38 -19.69
C SER A 371 9.77 -21.30 -20.88
N GLU A 372 10.39 -22.48 -20.95
CA GLU A 372 10.11 -23.50 -21.96
C GLU A 372 8.80 -24.26 -21.67
N ASP A 373 8.46 -24.49 -20.40
CA ASP A 373 7.20 -25.19 -20.01
C ASP A 373 5.94 -24.31 -20.17
N ASP A 374 6.03 -22.98 -20.10
CA ASP A 374 4.91 -22.06 -20.35
C ASP A 374 4.69 -21.75 -21.84
N SER A 375 5.60 -22.22 -22.72
CA SER A 375 5.58 -21.99 -24.17
C SER A 375 5.21 -23.25 -24.98
N ALA A 376 4.93 -24.38 -24.32
CA ALA A 376 4.51 -25.66 -24.90
C ALA A 376 3.03 -25.93 -24.66
#